data_AF-A0A8X6GS18-F1
#
_entry.id   AF-A0A8X6GS18-F1
#
_cell.length_a   1.000
_cell.length_b   1.000
_cell.length_c   1.000
_cell.angle_alpha   90.00
_cell.angle_beta   90.00
_cell.angle_gamma   90.00
#
_symmetry.space_group_name_H-M   'P 1'
#
loop_
_entity.id
_entity.type
_entity.pdbx_description
1 polymer ?
#
loop_
_entity_poly.entity_id
_entity_poly.type
_entity_poly.pdbx_seq_one_letter_code
_entity_poly.pdbx_strand_id
1 'polypeptide(L)'
;MYRQITLHDSDFQRIVWRNSPFEPIQDFRLTRIAYGTASAPYLAIKCLQQLALNESNNFPLASKAALKDFYVDDLMSGANSLSEALELQNQLTQMVSSAGLVLRKWAFNCSEFLNSIDSDMRLSNTSLNIDNDDTVKTLGILWHPASDVFYFKITPLSFEGTLTKRTLLSTIAKTFDPLGWLSPITIQYKTIMQRLWKQQLQWDERVPTDIKLEWEQLANDVQFVKDIKIPRFLLVDSDNQFHLFGFSDASEKAYAAAIYCRSVSDTEKINVQLIIAKTRVAPLKTVSLPRLELCGALLLVKLMDFTCKALNYPISQAQFYTNSTIVLSWIGSHASRWKTFVANRVAKIQTLSSATQWHHISGSPNPADLATRGVSSSTLLTSKWLCGPKFLNETFPFQTDSSVPALNDAVPEERKLLWGAQAGTDDDLNKNNYSGSGAGDVSLLEVGEIKSNGDVHHEIYFGPSRETFNANLGNVTS
;
A
#
# COMPACT_ATOMS: atom_id res chain seq x y z
N MET A 1 2.60 -13.19 -25.02
CA MET A 1 1.85 -14.19 -24.21
C MET A 1 0.47 -14.50 -24.79
N TYR A 2 -0.52 -13.60 -24.74
CA TYR A 2 -1.93 -13.85 -25.09
C TYR A 2 -2.18 -14.64 -26.38
N ARG A 3 -1.62 -14.20 -27.51
CA ARG A 3 -1.84 -14.84 -28.82
C ARG A 3 -1.23 -16.24 -28.98
N GLN A 4 -0.41 -16.70 -28.03
CA GLN A 4 0.16 -18.04 -28.04
C GLN A 4 -0.78 -19.08 -27.42
N ILE A 5 -1.83 -18.65 -26.71
CA ILE A 5 -2.71 -19.53 -25.95
C ILE A 5 -3.97 -19.82 -26.78
N THR A 6 -4.25 -21.10 -27.02
CA THR A 6 -5.45 -21.58 -27.72
C THR A 6 -6.68 -21.42 -26.85
N LEU A 7 -7.80 -21.02 -27.46
CA LEU A 7 -9.11 -21.04 -26.82
C LEU A 7 -9.87 -22.31 -27.19
N HIS A 8 -10.51 -22.91 -26.19
CA HIS A 8 -11.34 -24.10 -26.38
C HIS A 8 -12.66 -23.74 -27.09
N ASP A 9 -13.31 -22.64 -26.69
CA ASP A 9 -14.52 -22.12 -27.32
C ASP A 9 -14.22 -20.76 -27.99
N SER A 10 -14.13 -20.78 -29.31
CA SER A 10 -13.79 -19.61 -30.11
C SER A 10 -14.98 -19.03 -30.87
N ASP A 11 -16.15 -19.66 -30.81
CA ASP A 11 -17.32 -19.20 -31.59
C ASP A 11 -17.87 -17.87 -31.05
N PHE A 12 -17.64 -17.58 -29.77
CA PHE A 12 -17.92 -16.27 -29.17
C PHE A 12 -16.87 -15.19 -29.47
N GLN A 13 -15.79 -15.50 -30.18
CA GLN A 13 -14.75 -14.54 -30.59
C GLN A 13 -14.72 -14.33 -32.11
N ARG A 14 -15.91 -14.20 -32.71
CA ARG A 14 -16.06 -13.86 -34.13
C ARG A 14 -15.93 -12.36 -34.35
N ILE A 15 -15.21 -11.99 -35.39
CA ILE A 15 -15.11 -10.61 -35.87
C ILE A 15 -15.49 -10.59 -37.33
N VAL A 16 -15.98 -9.44 -37.79
CA VAL A 16 -16.23 -9.18 -39.20
C VAL A 16 -15.23 -8.15 -39.71
N TRP A 17 -14.67 -8.38 -40.89
CA TRP A 17 -13.68 -7.50 -41.48
C TRP A 17 -13.83 -7.42 -43.00
N ARG A 18 -13.46 -6.26 -43.55
CA ARG A 18 -13.27 -6.00 -44.99
C ARG A 18 -12.22 -4.91 -45.14
N ASN A 19 -11.35 -4.98 -46.15
CA ASN A 19 -10.30 -3.97 -46.32
C ASN A 19 -10.83 -2.68 -46.99
N SER A 20 -11.93 -2.79 -47.72
CA SER A 20 -12.55 -1.70 -48.46
C SER A 20 -14.08 -1.75 -48.35
N PRO A 21 -14.79 -0.61 -48.39
CA PRO A 21 -16.26 -0.58 -48.41
C PRO A 21 -16.89 -1.35 -49.57
N PHE A 22 -16.13 -1.57 -50.64
CA PHE A 22 -16.56 -2.27 -51.86
C PHE A 22 -16.29 -3.79 -51.80
N GLU A 23 -15.56 -4.27 -50.79
CA GLU A 23 -15.33 -5.70 -50.58
C GLU A 23 -16.44 -6.32 -49.73
N PRO A 24 -16.78 -7.60 -49.98
CA PRO A 24 -17.73 -8.33 -49.14
C PRO A 24 -17.18 -8.44 -47.71
N ILE A 25 -18.09 -8.37 -46.73
CA ILE A 25 -17.75 -8.60 -45.33
C ILE A 25 -17.37 -10.06 -45.15
N GLN A 26 -16.20 -10.31 -44.56
CA GLN A 26 -15.72 -11.64 -44.21
C GLN A 26 -15.88 -11.86 -42.70
N ASP A 27 -16.28 -13.06 -42.29
CA ASP A 27 -16.29 -13.47 -40.89
C ASP A 27 -15.02 -14.24 -40.54
N PHE A 28 -14.39 -13.85 -39.43
CA PHE A 28 -13.19 -14.49 -38.91
C PHE A 28 -13.45 -14.97 -37.50
N ARG A 29 -12.88 -16.11 -37.14
CA ARG A 29 -12.91 -16.66 -35.79
C ARG A 29 -11.53 -16.57 -35.15
N LEU A 30 -11.42 -15.86 -34.04
CA LEU A 30 -10.18 -15.76 -33.29
C LEU A 30 -9.99 -17.05 -32.45
N THR A 31 -8.99 -17.85 -32.79
CA THR A 31 -8.72 -19.15 -32.13
C THR A 31 -7.79 -19.04 -30.92
N ARG A 32 -7.30 -17.83 -30.63
CA ARG A 32 -6.33 -17.52 -29.58
C ARG A 32 -6.86 -16.41 -28.70
N ILE A 33 -6.42 -16.35 -27.44
CA ILE A 33 -6.83 -15.29 -26.52
C ILE A 33 -6.66 -13.91 -27.16
N ALA A 34 -7.78 -13.22 -27.33
CA ALA A 34 -7.84 -11.88 -27.90
C ALA A 34 -7.72 -10.80 -26.81
N TYR A 35 -7.00 -9.73 -27.15
CA TYR A 35 -6.91 -8.53 -26.32
C TYR A 35 -8.29 -7.88 -26.13
N GLY A 36 -8.49 -7.21 -24.99
CA GLY A 36 -9.73 -6.48 -24.70
C GLY A 36 -10.87 -7.34 -24.14
N THR A 37 -10.76 -8.67 -24.15
CA THR A 37 -11.72 -9.54 -23.47
C THR A 37 -11.46 -9.54 -21.96
N ALA A 38 -12.53 -9.51 -21.15
CA ALA A 38 -12.42 -9.40 -19.70
C ALA A 38 -11.65 -10.58 -19.06
N SER A 39 -11.78 -11.78 -19.63
CA SER A 39 -11.16 -13.02 -19.15
C SER A 39 -9.73 -13.24 -19.67
N ALA A 40 -9.26 -12.51 -20.69
CA ALA A 40 -7.93 -12.72 -21.28
C ALA A 40 -6.78 -12.69 -20.26
N PRO A 41 -6.68 -11.70 -19.35
CA PRO A 41 -5.61 -11.67 -18.35
C PRO A 41 -5.63 -12.89 -17.44
N TYR A 42 -6.81 -13.27 -16.95
CA TYR A 42 -6.96 -14.43 -16.08
C TYR A 42 -6.50 -15.72 -16.78
N LEU A 43 -6.99 -15.96 -18.00
CA LEU A 43 -6.64 -17.16 -18.77
C LEU A 43 -5.13 -17.22 -19.04
N ALA A 44 -4.52 -16.10 -19.41
CA ALA A 44 -3.10 -16.04 -19.70
C ALA A 44 -2.23 -16.31 -18.46
N ILE A 45 -2.56 -15.67 -17.34
CA ILE A 45 -1.87 -15.89 -16.05
C ILE A 45 -2.07 -17.35 -15.60
N LYS A 46 -3.28 -17.89 -15.72
CA LYS A 46 -3.56 -19.26 -15.29
C LYS A 46 -2.78 -20.30 -16.11
N CYS A 47 -2.63 -20.09 -17.42
CA CYS A 47 -1.80 -20.94 -18.25
C CYS A 47 -0.33 -20.91 -17.81
N LEU A 48 0.23 -19.73 -17.51
CA LEU A 48 1.59 -19.58 -17.01
C LEU A 48 1.78 -20.25 -15.64
N GLN A 49 0.83 -20.07 -14.73
CA GLN A 49 0.84 -20.74 -13.43
C GLN A 49 0.74 -22.26 -13.57
N GLN A 50 -0.10 -22.76 -14.48
CA GLN A 50 -0.23 -24.20 -14.72
C GLN A 50 1.05 -24.78 -15.31
N LEU A 51 1.72 -24.06 -16.22
CA LEU A 51 3.02 -24.44 -16.74
C LEU A 51 4.06 -24.56 -15.62
N ALA A 52 4.13 -23.57 -14.73
CA ALA A 52 5.03 -23.58 -13.58
C ALA A 52 4.76 -24.76 -12.62
N LEU A 53 3.50 -25.14 -12.42
CA LEU A 53 3.17 -26.31 -11.60
C LEU A 53 3.61 -27.61 -12.28
N ASN A 54 3.35 -27.76 -13.57
CA ASN A 54 3.68 -28.96 -14.34
C ASN A 54 5.19 -29.18 -14.45
N GLU A 55 5.95 -28.09 -14.64
CA GLU A 55 7.40 -28.13 -14.84
C GLU A 55 8.21 -27.95 -13.56
N SER A 56 7.57 -27.97 -12.39
CA SER A 56 8.19 -27.73 -11.09
C SER A 56 9.37 -28.65 -10.76
N ASN A 57 9.33 -29.90 -11.22
CA ASN A 57 10.42 -30.85 -11.03
C ASN A 57 11.61 -30.59 -11.96
N ASN A 58 11.36 -30.09 -13.18
CA ASN A 58 12.40 -29.85 -14.19
C ASN A 58 13.07 -28.48 -13.99
N PHE A 59 12.27 -27.47 -13.62
CA PHE A 59 12.68 -26.07 -13.50
C PHE A 59 12.21 -25.46 -12.17
N PRO A 60 12.76 -25.90 -11.01
CA PRO A 60 12.26 -25.50 -9.70
C PRO A 60 12.38 -24.00 -9.41
N LEU A 61 13.47 -23.35 -9.83
CA LEU A 61 13.69 -21.92 -9.61
C LEU A 61 12.72 -21.09 -10.46
N ALA A 62 12.62 -21.44 -11.75
CA ALA A 62 11.70 -20.79 -12.67
C ALA A 62 10.25 -20.95 -12.27
N SER A 63 9.86 -22.12 -11.78
CA SER A 63 8.50 -22.40 -11.34
C SER A 63 8.12 -21.56 -10.12
N LYS A 64 9.03 -21.42 -9.16
CA LYS A 64 8.84 -20.54 -7.99
C LYS A 64 8.67 -19.08 -8.42
N ALA A 65 9.54 -18.59 -9.31
CA ALA A 65 9.46 -17.23 -9.84
C ALA A 65 8.19 -17.01 -10.69
N ALA A 66 7.81 -17.97 -11.52
CA ALA A 66 6.61 -17.90 -12.35
C ALA A 66 5.31 -17.75 -11.55
N LEU A 67 5.26 -18.36 -10.35
CA LEU A 67 4.11 -18.30 -9.48
C LEU A 67 4.04 -17.03 -8.62
N LYS A 68 5.18 -16.39 -8.33
CA LYS A 68 5.27 -15.29 -7.36
C LYS A 68 5.66 -13.94 -7.94
N ASP A 69 6.47 -13.93 -9.00
CA ASP A 69 7.22 -12.75 -9.43
C ASP A 69 6.70 -12.18 -10.76
N PHE A 70 5.76 -12.86 -11.42
CA PHE A 70 5.02 -12.29 -12.56
C PHE A 70 3.91 -11.37 -12.08
N TYR A 71 3.89 -10.18 -12.67
CA TYR A 71 2.73 -9.30 -12.65
C TYR A 71 2.18 -9.18 -14.06
N VAL A 72 1.06 -9.88 -14.31
CA VAL A 72 0.43 -9.98 -15.63
C VAL A 72 1.43 -10.54 -16.67
N ASP A 73 2.02 -9.69 -17.50
CA ASP A 73 2.97 -10.05 -18.56
C ASP A 73 4.42 -9.66 -18.26
N ASP A 74 4.67 -8.92 -17.17
CA ASP A 74 6.00 -8.52 -16.73
C ASP A 74 6.53 -9.45 -15.63
N LEU A 75 7.80 -9.85 -15.74
CA LEU A 75 8.51 -10.62 -14.72
C LEU A 75 9.49 -9.71 -13.97
N MET A 76 9.43 -9.72 -12.65
CA MET A 76 10.37 -8.99 -11.79
C MET A 76 10.95 -9.94 -10.74
N SER A 77 12.09 -10.55 -11.07
CA SER A 77 12.78 -11.47 -10.16
C SER A 77 14.24 -11.06 -9.97
N GLY A 78 14.90 -11.64 -8.96
CA GLY A 78 16.32 -11.43 -8.69
C GLY A 78 16.97 -12.65 -8.01
N ALA A 79 18.27 -12.56 -7.81
CA ALA A 79 19.08 -13.53 -7.06
C ALA A 79 20.21 -12.81 -6.32
N ASN A 80 20.87 -13.50 -5.38
CA ASN A 80 21.93 -12.92 -4.56
C ASN A 80 23.32 -13.08 -5.18
N SER A 81 23.44 -13.88 -6.26
CA SER A 81 24.69 -14.08 -6.99
C SER A 81 24.45 -14.12 -8.50
N LEU A 82 25.51 -13.83 -9.26
CA LEU A 82 25.49 -13.89 -10.72
C LEU A 82 25.13 -15.30 -11.22
N SER A 83 25.71 -16.33 -10.60
CA SER A 83 25.46 -17.73 -10.97
C SER A 83 24.01 -18.14 -10.77
N GLU A 84 23.40 -17.79 -9.63
CA GLU A 84 21.99 -18.08 -9.36
C GLU A 84 21.06 -17.30 -10.30
N ALA A 85 21.40 -16.05 -10.62
CA ALA A 85 20.64 -15.26 -11.59
C ALA A 85 20.66 -15.91 -12.98
N LEU A 86 21.81 -16.45 -13.40
CA LEU A 86 21.98 -17.06 -14.72
C LEU A 86 21.21 -18.37 -14.78
N GLU A 87 21.29 -19.17 -13.72
CA GLU A 87 20.54 -20.40 -13.60
C GLU A 87 19.02 -20.13 -13.63
N LEU A 88 18.55 -19.16 -12.86
CA LEU A 88 17.15 -18.76 -12.85
C LEU A 88 16.67 -18.32 -14.24
N GLN A 89 17.43 -17.46 -14.92
CA GLN A 89 17.10 -17.00 -16.27
C GLN A 89 17.05 -18.15 -17.29
N ASN A 90 18.02 -19.07 -17.22
CA ASN A 90 18.07 -20.24 -18.08
C ASN A 90 16.85 -21.15 -17.86
N GLN A 91 16.55 -21.49 -16.59
CA GLN A 91 15.38 -22.29 -16.25
C GLN A 91 14.08 -21.60 -16.71
N LEU A 92 13.95 -20.27 -16.53
CA LEU A 92 12.78 -19.51 -16.97
C LEU A 92 12.62 -19.56 -18.49
N THR A 93 13.70 -19.34 -19.22
CA THR A 93 13.70 -19.34 -20.69
C THR A 93 13.35 -20.71 -21.24
N GLN A 94 13.91 -21.78 -20.67
CA GLN A 94 13.59 -23.15 -21.09
C GLN A 94 12.15 -23.54 -20.76
N MET A 95 11.69 -23.23 -19.54
CA MET A 95 10.33 -23.53 -19.09
C MET A 95 9.28 -22.81 -19.95
N VAL A 96 9.43 -21.51 -20.20
CA VAL A 96 8.44 -20.78 -21.02
C VAL A 96 8.51 -21.17 -22.50
N SER A 97 9.69 -21.56 -23.00
CA SER A 97 9.89 -22.03 -24.37
C SER A 97 9.19 -23.37 -24.63
N SER A 98 9.09 -24.25 -23.63
CA SER A 98 8.32 -25.51 -23.75
C SER A 98 6.83 -25.27 -24.04
N ALA A 99 6.31 -24.10 -23.67
CA ALA A 99 4.95 -23.64 -23.97
C ALA A 99 4.85 -22.71 -25.20
N GLY A 100 5.93 -22.56 -25.98
CA GLY A 100 5.97 -21.67 -27.15
C GLY A 100 5.99 -20.17 -26.79
N LEU A 101 6.32 -19.83 -25.53
CA LEU A 101 6.48 -18.46 -25.07
C LEU A 101 7.96 -18.07 -25.11
N VAL A 102 8.22 -16.79 -25.39
CA VAL A 102 9.59 -16.24 -25.44
C VAL A 102 9.63 -15.01 -24.54
N LEU A 103 10.45 -15.06 -23.50
CA LEU A 103 10.78 -13.89 -22.68
C LEU A 103 11.74 -12.99 -23.46
N ARG A 104 11.49 -11.68 -23.44
CA ARG A 104 12.29 -10.68 -24.15
C ARG A 104 12.45 -9.44 -23.27
N LYS A 105 13.28 -8.51 -23.71
CA LYS A 105 13.54 -7.23 -23.06
C LYS A 105 14.16 -7.40 -21.67
N TRP A 106 15.12 -8.29 -21.56
CA TRP A 106 15.83 -8.51 -20.30
C TRP A 106 16.62 -7.27 -19.89
N ALA A 107 16.61 -6.95 -18.60
CA ALA A 107 17.32 -5.83 -18.00
C ALA A 107 17.85 -6.21 -16.61
N PHE A 108 19.08 -5.81 -16.29
CA PHE A 108 19.78 -6.18 -15.06
C PHE A 108 20.61 -5.02 -14.53
N ASN A 109 20.78 -4.97 -13.21
CA ASN A 109 21.70 -4.05 -12.55
C ASN A 109 23.18 -4.48 -12.62
N CYS A 110 23.46 -5.66 -13.16
CA CYS A 110 24.82 -6.15 -13.40
C CYS A 110 25.13 -6.16 -14.90
N SER A 111 26.13 -5.37 -15.31
CA SER A 111 26.55 -5.25 -16.71
C SER A 111 27.16 -6.55 -17.27
N GLU A 112 27.86 -7.32 -16.44
CA GLU A 112 28.41 -8.63 -16.80
C GLU A 112 27.29 -9.60 -17.21
N PHE A 113 26.19 -9.60 -16.46
CA PHE A 113 25.00 -10.40 -16.79
C PHE A 113 24.37 -9.95 -18.11
N LEU A 114 24.19 -8.64 -18.28
CA LEU A 114 23.57 -8.09 -19.49
C LEU A 114 24.38 -8.46 -20.75
N ASN A 115 25.70 -8.48 -20.64
CA ASN A 115 26.60 -8.82 -21.75
C ASN A 115 26.52 -10.30 -22.16
N SER A 116 26.08 -11.20 -21.27
CA SER A 116 25.92 -12.62 -21.57
C SER A 116 24.70 -12.96 -22.45
N ILE A 117 23.81 -12.00 -22.68
CA ILE A 117 22.54 -12.19 -23.38
C ILE A 117 22.65 -11.68 -24.82
N ASP A 118 22.01 -12.31 -25.80
CA ASP A 118 21.96 -11.80 -27.17
C ASP A 118 21.36 -10.39 -27.23
N SER A 119 21.93 -9.50 -28.06
CA SER A 119 21.51 -8.10 -28.18
C SER A 119 20.01 -7.92 -28.45
N ASP A 120 19.42 -8.84 -29.21
CA ASP A 120 18.02 -8.77 -29.65
C ASP A 120 17.02 -9.13 -28.54
N MET A 121 17.51 -9.77 -27.47
CA MET A 121 16.74 -10.20 -26.31
C MET A 121 16.84 -9.21 -25.15
N ARG A 122 17.81 -8.29 -25.20
CA ARG A 122 17.97 -7.20 -24.23
C ARG A 122 16.87 -6.15 -24.41
N LEU A 123 16.59 -5.39 -23.37
CA LEU A 123 15.73 -4.21 -23.50
C LEU A 123 16.41 -3.22 -24.46
N SER A 124 15.83 -3.01 -25.64
CA SER A 124 16.44 -2.13 -26.65
C SER A 124 16.37 -0.66 -26.21
N ASN A 125 17.44 0.11 -26.48
CA ASN A 125 17.54 1.59 -26.30
C ASN A 125 16.48 2.38 -27.11
N THR A 126 15.51 1.70 -27.71
CA THR A 126 14.50 2.18 -28.65
C THR A 126 13.09 2.17 -28.05
N SER A 127 13.00 2.36 -26.74
CA SER A 127 11.76 2.86 -26.11
C SER A 127 11.83 4.38 -26.06
N LEU A 128 11.71 5.05 -27.22
CA LEU A 128 11.67 6.50 -27.40
C LEU A 128 10.97 7.24 -26.24
N ASN A 129 11.76 7.76 -25.31
CA ASN A 129 11.63 9.09 -24.74
C ASN A 129 13.04 9.64 -24.64
N ILE A 130 13.19 10.88 -25.13
CA ILE A 130 14.40 11.67 -25.09
C ILE A 130 14.79 11.84 -23.61
N ASP A 131 15.70 11.00 -23.15
CA ASP A 131 16.70 11.22 -22.11
C ASP A 131 17.63 9.99 -22.19
N ASN A 132 18.94 10.23 -22.17
CA ASN A 132 20.02 9.29 -22.53
C ASN A 132 20.20 8.06 -21.60
N ASP A 133 19.17 7.62 -20.87
CA ASP A 133 19.28 6.55 -19.88
C ASP A 133 18.42 5.33 -20.23
N ASP A 134 19.05 4.15 -20.19
CA ASP A 134 18.48 2.81 -20.42
C ASP A 134 17.42 2.46 -19.36
N THR A 135 16.17 2.85 -19.59
CA THR A 135 15.16 2.91 -18.52
C THR A 135 14.00 1.96 -18.75
N VAL A 136 13.69 1.15 -17.75
CA VAL A 136 12.59 0.17 -17.77
C VAL A 136 11.38 0.79 -17.09
N LYS A 137 10.22 0.79 -17.77
CA LYS A 137 8.93 1.11 -17.12
C LYS A 137 8.48 -0.10 -16.33
N THR A 138 8.39 0.05 -15.01
CA THR A 138 7.92 -0.99 -14.11
C THR A 138 6.69 -0.48 -13.38
N LEU A 139 5.50 -0.95 -13.79
CA LEU A 139 4.20 -0.59 -13.20
C LEU A 139 3.81 0.90 -13.25
N GLY A 140 4.64 1.80 -13.78
CA GLY A 140 4.45 3.25 -13.77
C GLY A 140 5.53 4.02 -13.01
N ILE A 141 6.38 3.31 -12.25
CA ILE A 141 7.67 3.78 -11.72
C ILE A 141 8.76 3.44 -12.75
N LEU A 142 9.81 4.25 -12.83
CA LEU A 142 10.95 3.97 -13.70
C LEU A 142 12.08 3.36 -12.87
N TRP A 143 12.73 2.32 -13.40
CA TRP A 143 13.93 1.72 -12.82
C TRP A 143 15.12 1.99 -13.73
N HIS A 144 16.20 2.46 -13.14
CA HIS A 144 17.50 2.62 -13.79
C HIS A 144 18.40 1.44 -13.38
N PRO A 145 18.64 0.45 -14.27
CA PRO A 145 19.33 -0.78 -13.89
C PRO A 145 20.76 -0.52 -13.41
N ALA A 146 21.55 0.26 -14.15
CA ALA A 146 22.99 0.41 -13.87
C ALA A 146 23.32 1.08 -12.53
N SER A 147 22.43 1.92 -12.00
CA SER A 147 22.59 2.53 -10.68
C SER A 147 21.64 1.93 -9.63
N ASP A 148 20.82 0.97 -10.03
CA ASP A 148 19.83 0.27 -9.23
C ASP A 148 18.91 1.17 -8.39
N VAL A 149 18.40 2.24 -9.01
CA VAL A 149 17.48 3.19 -8.39
C VAL A 149 16.15 3.26 -9.14
N PHE A 150 15.08 3.39 -8.36
CA PHE A 150 13.80 3.86 -8.85
C PHE A 150 13.78 5.39 -8.91
N TYR A 151 13.03 5.91 -9.88
CA TYR A 151 12.76 7.32 -10.02
C TYR A 151 11.44 7.54 -10.75
N PHE A 152 10.99 8.79 -10.79
CA PHE A 152 9.68 9.15 -11.32
C PHE A 152 9.81 9.98 -12.60
N LYS A 153 8.92 9.74 -13.57
CA LYS A 153 8.78 10.62 -14.74
C LYS A 153 8.01 11.87 -14.35
N ILE A 154 8.49 13.04 -14.77
CA ILE A 154 7.70 14.27 -14.68
C ILE A 154 6.50 14.15 -15.61
N THR A 155 5.31 14.30 -15.05
CA THR A 155 4.14 14.64 -15.85
C THR A 155 3.91 16.13 -15.66
N PRO A 156 4.03 16.95 -16.73
CA PRO A 156 3.73 18.36 -16.63
C PRO A 156 2.33 18.55 -16.07
N LEU A 157 2.24 19.33 -14.99
CA LEU A 157 0.96 19.70 -14.38
C LEU A 157 0.36 20.94 -15.06
N SER A 158 1.06 21.50 -16.06
CA SER A 158 0.59 22.61 -16.88
C SER A 158 -0.59 22.19 -17.74
N PHE A 159 -1.57 23.09 -17.85
CA PHE A 159 -2.77 22.88 -18.65
C PHE A 159 -2.97 24.06 -19.58
N GLU A 160 -3.09 23.78 -20.87
CA GLU A 160 -3.53 24.76 -21.87
C GLU A 160 -5.07 24.84 -21.82
N GLY A 161 -5.60 25.88 -21.15
CA GLY A 161 -7.03 26.17 -21.11
C GLY A 161 -7.58 26.46 -19.70
N THR A 162 -8.88 26.26 -19.52
CA THR A 162 -9.55 26.45 -18.22
C THR A 162 -9.26 25.29 -17.27
N LEU A 163 -8.67 25.60 -16.12
CA LEU A 163 -8.47 24.63 -15.05
C LEU A 163 -9.84 24.29 -14.41
N THR A 164 -10.21 23.02 -14.44
CA THR A 164 -11.48 22.49 -13.92
C THR A 164 -11.23 21.33 -12.95
N LYS A 165 -12.26 20.94 -12.19
CA LYS A 165 -12.17 19.77 -11.30
C LYS A 165 -11.81 18.50 -12.07
N ARG A 166 -12.32 18.31 -13.29
CA ARG A 166 -12.02 17.16 -14.15
C ARG A 166 -10.55 17.14 -14.57
N THR A 167 -10.01 18.27 -15.01
CA THR A 167 -8.62 18.34 -15.48
C THR A 167 -7.64 18.16 -14.33
N LEU A 168 -7.92 18.74 -13.15
CA LEU A 168 -7.16 18.50 -11.94
C LEU A 168 -7.12 17.01 -11.57
N LEU A 169 -8.28 16.37 -11.45
CA LEU A 169 -8.34 14.96 -11.06
C LEU A 169 -7.61 14.06 -12.08
N SER A 170 -7.80 14.30 -13.37
CA SER A 170 -7.11 13.57 -14.43
C SER A 170 -5.60 13.73 -14.32
N THR A 171 -5.12 14.93 -14.03
CA THR A 171 -3.68 15.19 -13.86
C THR A 171 -3.12 14.53 -12.60
N ILE A 172 -3.83 14.58 -11.47
CA ILE A 172 -3.44 13.91 -10.23
C ILE A 172 -3.32 12.40 -10.44
N ALA A 173 -4.25 11.81 -11.19
CA ALA A 173 -4.27 10.37 -11.48
C ALA A 173 -3.07 9.91 -12.34
N LYS A 174 -2.39 10.82 -13.05
CA LYS A 174 -1.17 10.51 -13.81
C LYS A 174 0.04 10.32 -12.90
N THR A 175 0.02 10.86 -11.68
CA THR A 175 1.09 10.61 -10.70
C THR A 175 0.92 9.23 -10.10
N PHE A 176 1.59 8.24 -10.70
CA PHE A 176 1.57 6.87 -10.21
C PHE A 176 2.61 6.66 -9.10
N ASP A 177 2.14 6.54 -7.86
CA ASP A 177 2.96 6.32 -6.67
C ASP A 177 2.33 5.23 -5.77
N PRO A 178 2.48 3.94 -6.12
CA PRO A 178 1.81 2.83 -5.43
C PRO A 178 2.32 2.60 -4.00
N LEU A 179 3.59 2.94 -3.73
CA LEU A 179 4.24 2.77 -2.42
C LEU A 179 4.22 4.05 -1.60
N GLY A 180 3.69 5.16 -2.12
CA GLY A 180 3.51 6.40 -1.38
C GLY A 180 4.81 7.17 -1.11
N TRP A 181 5.87 6.95 -1.90
CA TRP A 181 7.14 7.66 -1.72
C TRP A 181 7.03 9.17 -1.95
N LEU A 182 6.09 9.60 -2.78
CA LEU A 182 5.74 11.00 -3.04
C LEU A 182 4.56 11.47 -2.18
N SER A 183 4.18 10.73 -1.13
CA SER A 183 3.06 11.07 -0.24
C SER A 183 3.06 12.53 0.25
N PRO A 184 4.19 13.13 0.67
CA PRO A 184 4.23 14.53 1.09
C PRO A 184 3.91 15.53 -0.03
N ILE A 185 4.12 15.18 -1.29
CA ILE A 185 3.73 16.02 -2.43
C ILE A 185 2.25 15.75 -2.75
N THR A 186 1.88 14.48 -2.94
CA THR A 186 0.56 14.10 -3.42
C THR A 186 -0.58 14.43 -2.45
N ILE A 187 -0.31 14.55 -1.15
CA ILE A 187 -1.33 14.94 -0.17
C ILE A 187 -1.84 16.38 -0.39
N GLN A 188 -1.00 17.28 -0.91
CA GLN A 188 -1.41 18.64 -1.25
C GLN A 188 -2.46 18.62 -2.37
N TYR A 189 -2.23 17.78 -3.39
CA TYR A 189 -3.18 17.60 -4.49
C TYR A 189 -4.52 17.02 -4.01
N LYS A 190 -4.47 16.02 -3.14
CA LYS A 190 -5.67 15.41 -2.54
C LYS A 190 -6.44 16.42 -1.69
N THR A 191 -5.74 17.32 -0.99
CA THR A 191 -6.34 18.39 -0.17
C THR A 191 -7.01 19.45 -1.03
N ILE A 192 -6.40 19.87 -2.14
CA ILE A 192 -7.02 20.76 -3.13
C ILE A 192 -8.31 20.14 -3.68
N MET A 193 -8.26 18.86 -4.08
CA MET A 193 -9.45 18.17 -4.55
C MET A 193 -10.55 18.18 -3.48
N GLN A 194 -10.24 17.86 -2.22
CA GLN A 194 -11.22 17.91 -1.15
C GLN A 194 -11.87 19.30 -0.99
N ARG A 195 -11.10 20.39 -1.10
CA ARG A 195 -11.64 21.77 -1.04
C ARG A 195 -12.64 22.03 -2.17
N LEU A 196 -12.33 21.61 -3.39
CA LEU A 196 -13.24 21.73 -4.54
C LEU A 196 -14.55 20.95 -4.31
N TRP A 197 -14.47 19.76 -3.72
CA TRP A 197 -15.66 18.99 -3.34
C TRP A 197 -16.49 19.68 -2.25
N LYS A 198 -15.84 20.28 -1.24
CA LYS A 198 -16.52 21.06 -0.18
C LYS A 198 -17.27 22.27 -0.75
N GLN A 199 -16.71 22.90 -1.79
CA GLN A 199 -17.35 24.01 -2.50
C GLN A 199 -18.43 23.57 -3.49
N GLN A 200 -18.67 22.26 -3.64
CA GLN A 200 -19.67 21.69 -4.57
C GLN A 200 -19.47 22.11 -6.04
N LEU A 201 -18.23 22.40 -6.44
CA LEU A 201 -17.89 22.81 -7.81
C LEU A 201 -18.25 21.71 -8.82
N GLN A 202 -18.82 22.07 -9.96
CA GLN A 202 -19.14 21.10 -11.03
C GLN A 202 -17.87 20.59 -11.74
N TRP A 203 -17.99 19.51 -12.51
CA TRP A 203 -16.83 18.85 -13.13
C TRP A 203 -16.05 19.73 -14.11
N ASP A 204 -16.78 20.48 -14.93
CA ASP A 204 -16.24 21.27 -16.04
C ASP A 204 -16.31 22.78 -15.75
N GLU A 205 -16.59 23.15 -14.49
CA GLU A 205 -16.60 24.52 -14.01
C GLU A 205 -15.17 25.00 -13.68
N ARG A 206 -14.92 26.29 -13.90
CA ARG A 206 -13.62 26.92 -13.64
C ARG A 206 -13.33 26.93 -12.14
N VAL A 207 -12.12 26.51 -11.76
CA VAL A 207 -11.71 26.57 -10.36
C VAL A 207 -11.51 28.01 -9.88
N PRO A 208 -11.75 28.28 -8.59
CA PRO A 208 -11.44 29.57 -7.96
C PRO A 208 -9.99 30.02 -8.17
N THR A 209 -9.78 31.34 -8.22
CA THR A 209 -8.46 31.93 -8.51
C THR A 209 -7.41 31.57 -7.47
N ASP A 210 -7.78 31.46 -6.19
CA ASP A 210 -6.88 31.04 -5.11
C ASP A 210 -6.36 29.61 -5.34
N ILE A 211 -7.26 28.67 -5.68
CA ILE A 211 -6.90 27.29 -5.98
C ILE A 211 -6.07 27.19 -7.26
N LYS A 212 -6.40 28.01 -8.27
CA LYS A 212 -5.62 28.06 -9.51
C LYS A 212 -4.17 28.48 -9.24
N LEU A 213 -3.95 29.55 -8.48
CA LEU A 213 -2.62 30.05 -8.15
C LEU A 213 -1.81 29.03 -7.34
N GLU A 214 -2.45 28.39 -6.34
CA GLU A 214 -1.84 27.32 -5.56
C GLU A 214 -1.44 26.13 -6.45
N TRP A 215 -2.32 25.72 -7.37
CA TRP A 215 -2.02 24.65 -8.32
C TRP A 215 -0.87 24.99 -9.27
N GLU A 216 -0.81 26.21 -9.79
CA GLU A 216 0.28 26.67 -10.66
C GLU A 216 1.64 26.68 -9.93
N GLN A 217 1.67 27.04 -8.65
CA GLN A 217 2.87 26.94 -7.83
C GLN A 217 3.35 25.48 -7.69
N LEU A 218 2.42 24.58 -7.37
CA LEU A 218 2.73 23.14 -7.29
C LEU A 218 3.16 22.55 -8.64
N ALA A 219 2.57 23.05 -9.74
CA ALA A 219 2.89 22.64 -11.09
C ALA A 219 4.32 23.00 -11.49
N ASN A 220 4.82 24.15 -11.06
CA ASN A 220 6.20 24.56 -11.31
C ASN A 220 7.19 23.78 -10.44
N ASP A 221 6.82 23.47 -9.21
CA ASP A 221 7.71 22.77 -8.29
C ASP A 221 7.88 21.28 -8.67
N VAL A 222 6.88 20.63 -9.28
CA VAL A 222 6.93 19.19 -9.66
C VAL A 222 8.16 18.78 -10.50
N GLN A 223 8.83 19.73 -11.14
CA GLN A 223 10.05 19.49 -11.91
C GLN A 223 11.17 18.83 -11.10
N PHE A 224 11.22 18.98 -9.77
CA PHE A 224 12.24 18.36 -8.92
C PHE A 224 11.94 16.87 -8.61
N VAL A 225 10.76 16.36 -8.99
CA VAL A 225 10.38 14.96 -8.73
C VAL A 225 11.27 13.96 -9.48
N LYS A 226 11.81 14.30 -10.65
CA LYS A 226 12.74 13.43 -11.41
C LYS A 226 14.07 13.17 -10.67
N ASP A 227 14.45 14.11 -9.80
CA ASP A 227 15.71 14.09 -9.07
C ASP A 227 15.60 13.26 -7.79
N ILE A 228 14.36 12.89 -7.40
CA ILE A 228 14.12 11.95 -6.31
C ILE A 228 14.53 10.55 -6.77
N LYS A 229 15.62 10.04 -6.18
CA LYS A 229 16.14 8.69 -6.42
C LYS A 229 15.90 7.82 -5.20
N ILE A 230 15.42 6.60 -5.44
CA ILE A 230 15.04 5.65 -4.39
C ILE A 230 15.81 4.36 -4.66
N PRO A 231 16.81 3.99 -3.84
CA PRO A 231 17.53 2.73 -4.01
C PRO A 231 16.57 1.54 -4.04
N ARG A 232 16.72 0.63 -4.99
CA ARG A 232 15.85 -0.58 -5.03
C ARG A 232 16.22 -1.55 -3.90
N PHE A 233 17.52 -1.71 -3.64
CA PHE A 233 18.02 -2.68 -2.68
C PHE A 233 17.94 -2.16 -1.24
N LEU A 234 17.23 -2.91 -0.38
CA LEU A 234 16.95 -2.51 1.01
C LEU A 234 17.98 -3.04 2.02
N LEU A 235 18.70 -4.10 1.66
CA LEU A 235 19.66 -4.77 2.53
C LEU A 235 21.04 -4.10 2.43
N VAL A 236 21.89 -4.33 3.43
CA VAL A 236 23.30 -3.96 3.34
C VAL A 236 24.05 -5.11 2.69
N ASP A 237 24.00 -6.30 3.30
CA ASP A 237 24.64 -7.53 2.80
C ASP A 237 23.64 -8.72 2.75
N SER A 238 24.06 -9.98 2.68
CA SER A 238 23.16 -11.15 2.64
C SER A 238 22.56 -11.51 4.00
N ASP A 239 23.34 -11.41 5.07
CA ASP A 239 22.97 -11.73 6.43
C ASP A 239 22.84 -10.43 7.23
N ASN A 240 21.59 -9.97 7.44
CA ASN A 240 21.35 -8.74 8.20
C ASN A 240 20.25 -8.94 9.24
N GLN A 241 20.38 -8.22 10.35
CA GLN A 241 19.21 -7.93 11.17
C GLN A 241 18.31 -6.95 10.43
N PHE A 242 17.07 -7.34 10.18
CA PHE A 242 16.11 -6.54 9.45
C PHE A 242 14.97 -6.09 10.37
N HIS A 243 14.94 -4.80 10.67
CA HIS A 243 13.95 -4.18 11.55
C HIS A 243 13.01 -3.28 10.74
N LEU A 244 11.75 -3.20 11.19
CA LEU A 244 10.75 -2.29 10.64
C LEU A 244 10.35 -1.25 11.68
N PHE A 245 10.34 0.02 11.27
CA PHE A 245 9.97 1.15 12.10
C PHE A 245 8.84 1.93 11.45
N GLY A 246 7.68 1.89 12.10
CA GLY A 246 6.47 2.56 11.66
C GLY A 246 6.26 3.88 12.37
N PHE A 247 5.91 4.93 11.63
CA PHE A 247 5.59 6.26 12.15
C PHE A 247 4.20 6.67 11.71
N SER A 248 3.42 7.20 12.65
CA SER A 248 2.10 7.75 12.36
C SER A 248 2.00 9.19 12.85
N ASP A 249 1.25 9.99 12.11
CA ASP A 249 0.92 11.37 12.47
C ASP A 249 -0.47 11.73 11.95
N ALA A 250 -1.07 12.76 12.54
CA ALA A 250 -2.30 13.34 12.04
C ALA A 250 -2.33 14.86 12.23
N SER A 251 -2.93 15.53 11.26
CA SER A 251 -3.30 16.94 11.29
C SER A 251 -4.81 17.07 11.00
N GLU A 252 -5.33 18.29 11.13
CA GLU A 252 -6.72 18.59 10.73
C GLU A 252 -6.98 18.36 9.22
N LYS A 253 -5.92 18.35 8.40
CA LYS A 253 -6.02 18.16 6.95
C LYS A 253 -5.93 16.70 6.55
N ALA A 254 -5.05 15.92 7.17
CA ALA A 254 -4.75 14.56 6.78
C ALA A 254 -4.09 13.76 7.91
N TYR A 255 -4.15 12.44 7.81
CA TYR A 255 -3.35 11.53 8.64
C TYR A 255 -2.54 10.59 7.75
N ALA A 256 -1.37 10.18 8.26
CA ALA A 256 -0.37 9.45 7.50
C ALA A 256 0.28 8.35 8.32
N ALA A 257 0.81 7.37 7.60
CA ALA A 257 1.66 6.31 8.12
C ALA A 257 2.85 6.13 7.18
N ALA A 258 4.06 5.96 7.73
CA ALA A 258 5.29 5.71 6.99
C ALA A 258 6.05 4.57 7.64
N ILE A 259 6.58 3.63 6.85
CA ILE A 259 7.33 2.47 7.33
C ILE A 259 8.72 2.47 6.73
N TYR A 260 9.72 2.44 7.60
CA TYR A 260 11.13 2.37 7.26
C TYR A 260 11.67 0.98 7.57
N CYS A 261 12.54 0.46 6.72
CA CYS A 261 13.43 -0.62 7.11
C CYS A 261 14.71 -0.06 7.70
N ARG A 262 15.30 -0.85 8.58
CA ARG A 262 16.69 -0.73 9.00
C ARG A 262 17.34 -2.10 8.84
N SER A 263 18.31 -2.19 7.93
CA SER A 263 19.17 -3.35 7.79
C SER A 263 20.53 -3.05 8.43
N VAL A 264 21.04 -4.02 9.18
CA VAL A 264 22.36 -3.94 9.83
C VAL A 264 23.16 -5.17 9.43
N SER A 265 24.35 -4.95 8.86
CA SER A 265 25.27 -6.04 8.59
C SER A 265 26.15 -6.36 9.80
N ASP A 266 26.83 -7.50 9.75
CA ASP A 266 27.79 -7.92 10.78
C ASP A 266 28.96 -6.94 10.96
N THR A 267 29.21 -6.08 9.95
CA THR A 267 30.24 -5.02 10.01
C THR A 267 29.70 -3.69 10.57
N GLU A 268 28.54 -3.72 11.22
CA GLU A 268 27.83 -2.57 11.80
C GLU A 268 27.45 -1.48 10.79
N LYS A 269 27.47 -1.79 9.49
CA LYS A 269 26.93 -0.88 8.47
C LYS A 269 25.41 -0.89 8.56
N ILE A 270 24.82 0.31 8.61
CA ILE A 270 23.39 0.51 8.74
C ILE A 270 22.86 1.13 7.44
N ASN A 271 21.78 0.56 6.90
CA ASN A 271 20.98 1.20 5.85
C ASN A 271 19.56 1.42 6.37
N VAL A 272 19.07 2.66 6.25
CA VAL A 272 17.71 3.05 6.62
C VAL A 272 17.01 3.62 5.41
N GLN A 273 15.85 3.06 5.07
CA GLN A 273 15.10 3.48 3.89
C GLN A 273 13.60 3.36 4.08
N LEU A 274 12.84 4.31 3.52
CA LEU A 274 11.39 4.25 3.42
C LEU A 274 10.96 3.12 2.48
N ILE A 275 10.21 2.14 3.00
CA ILE A 275 9.63 1.07 2.19
C ILE A 275 8.31 1.54 1.58
N ILE A 276 7.40 1.99 2.43
CA ILE A 276 6.03 2.32 2.04
C ILE A 276 5.47 3.41 2.94
N ALA A 277 4.66 4.29 2.37
CA ALA A 277 3.85 5.24 3.11
C ALA A 277 2.42 5.28 2.57
N LYS A 278 1.49 5.71 3.42
CA LYS A 278 0.10 5.87 3.05
C LYS A 278 -0.48 7.10 3.72
N THR A 279 -1.20 7.90 2.93
CA THR A 279 -1.87 9.11 3.37
C THR A 279 -3.36 9.03 3.14
N ARG A 280 -4.14 9.61 4.06
CA ARG A 280 -5.58 9.79 3.92
C ARG A 280 -5.94 11.22 4.31
N VAL A 281 -6.73 11.87 3.46
CA VAL A 281 -7.29 13.19 3.79
C VAL A 281 -8.28 13.03 4.95
N ALA A 282 -8.28 13.97 5.89
CA ALA A 282 -9.20 13.96 7.02
C ALA A 282 -10.66 13.94 6.54
N PRO A 283 -11.58 13.24 7.22
CA PRO A 283 -12.98 13.19 6.84
C PRO A 283 -13.63 14.58 6.73
N LEU A 284 -14.67 14.70 5.90
CA LEU A 284 -15.43 15.96 5.77
C LEU A 284 -16.17 16.34 7.05
N LYS A 285 -16.65 15.33 7.80
CA LYS A 285 -17.23 15.54 9.13
C LYS A 285 -16.10 15.86 10.09
N THR A 286 -16.27 16.93 10.88
CA THR A 286 -15.27 17.33 11.88
C THR A 286 -15.07 16.20 12.89
N VAL A 287 -13.83 15.75 13.00
CA VAL A 287 -13.37 14.75 13.95
C VAL A 287 -12.30 15.40 14.81
N SER A 288 -12.28 15.12 16.11
CA SER A 288 -11.25 15.66 17.00
C SER A 288 -9.86 15.16 16.61
N LEU A 289 -8.83 15.98 16.85
CA LEU A 289 -7.45 15.63 16.53
C LEU A 289 -7.01 14.29 17.15
N PRO A 290 -7.30 13.96 18.42
CA PRO A 290 -6.96 12.65 18.99
C PRO A 290 -7.57 11.47 18.24
N ARG A 291 -8.80 11.61 17.74
CA ARG A 291 -9.46 10.57 16.93
C ARG A 291 -8.81 10.41 15.55
N LEU A 292 -8.29 11.49 14.96
CA LEU A 292 -7.52 11.44 13.71
C LEU A 292 -6.15 10.80 13.94
N GLU A 293 -5.47 11.13 15.03
CA GLU A 293 -4.20 10.49 15.43
C GLU A 293 -4.39 8.98 15.62
N LEU A 294 -5.48 8.55 16.28
CA LEU A 294 -5.85 7.14 16.39
C LEU A 294 -6.14 6.48 15.03
N CYS A 295 -6.67 7.22 14.07
CA CYS A 295 -6.84 6.73 12.70
C CYS A 295 -5.50 6.58 11.97
N GLY A 296 -4.53 7.47 12.21
CA GLY A 296 -3.14 7.34 11.77
C GLY A 296 -2.48 6.08 12.35
N ALA A 297 -2.64 5.85 13.66
CA ALA A 297 -2.14 4.64 14.33
C ALA A 297 -2.76 3.35 13.77
N LEU A 298 -4.08 3.32 13.55
CA LEU A 298 -4.75 2.17 12.93
C LEU A 298 -4.29 1.96 11.47
N LEU A 299 -4.07 3.05 10.72
CA LEU A 299 -3.53 2.97 9.36
C LEU A 299 -2.13 2.34 9.38
N LEU A 300 -1.31 2.73 10.35
CA LEU A 300 0.06 2.25 10.48
C LEU A 300 0.14 0.75 10.77
N VAL A 301 -0.63 0.21 11.72
CA VAL A 301 -0.59 -1.24 12.01
C VAL A 301 -1.06 -2.09 10.85
N LYS A 302 -2.08 -1.63 10.11
CA LYS A 302 -2.55 -2.31 8.91
C LYS A 302 -1.49 -2.29 7.81
N LEU A 303 -0.81 -1.14 7.66
CA LEU A 303 0.27 -1.00 6.69
C LEU A 303 1.45 -1.91 7.06
N MET A 304 1.79 -2.00 8.35
CA MET A 304 2.86 -2.86 8.85
C MET A 304 2.55 -4.34 8.62
N ASP A 305 1.34 -4.80 8.97
CA ASP A 305 0.91 -6.18 8.71
C ASP A 305 0.98 -6.53 7.21
N PHE A 306 0.54 -5.62 6.34
CA PHE A 306 0.69 -5.76 4.89
C PHE A 306 2.17 -5.85 4.47
N THR A 307 3.02 -4.94 4.96
CA THR A 307 4.45 -4.90 4.64
C THR A 307 5.17 -6.18 5.08
N CYS A 308 4.91 -6.67 6.28
CA CYS A 308 5.49 -7.91 6.78
C CYS A 308 5.16 -9.10 5.88
N LYS A 309 3.89 -9.20 5.45
CA LYS A 309 3.43 -10.27 4.55
C LYS A 309 4.01 -10.13 3.14
N ALA A 310 4.12 -8.90 2.63
CA ALA A 310 4.57 -8.63 1.27
C ALA A 310 6.09 -8.82 1.09
N LEU A 311 6.90 -8.45 2.09
CA LEU A 311 8.37 -8.59 2.01
C LEU A 311 8.82 -10.05 2.00
N ASN A 312 8.07 -10.94 2.64
CA ASN A 312 8.40 -12.37 2.74
C ASN A 312 9.88 -12.62 3.13
N TYR A 313 10.40 -11.78 4.03
CA TYR A 313 11.76 -11.81 4.57
C TYR A 313 11.69 -11.86 6.10
N PRO A 314 12.62 -12.56 6.80
CA PRO A 314 12.62 -12.59 8.27
C PRO A 314 12.76 -11.20 8.88
N ILE A 315 11.76 -10.78 9.66
CA ILE A 315 11.78 -9.49 10.36
C ILE A 315 12.11 -9.74 11.82
N SER A 316 13.24 -9.22 12.28
CA SER A 316 13.70 -9.39 13.65
C SER A 316 12.83 -8.61 14.64
N GLN A 317 12.36 -7.42 14.26
CA GLN A 317 11.54 -6.57 15.11
C GLN A 317 10.72 -5.57 14.31
N ALA A 318 9.50 -5.29 14.78
CA ALA A 318 8.65 -4.20 14.30
C ALA A 318 8.27 -3.29 15.48
N GLN A 319 8.52 -1.99 15.35
CA GLN A 319 8.15 -0.96 16.34
C GLN A 319 7.29 0.14 15.72
N PHE A 320 6.47 0.78 16.55
CA PHE A 320 5.52 1.82 16.16
C PHE A 320 5.75 3.10 16.95
N TYR A 321 5.70 4.25 16.27
CA TYR A 321 5.95 5.56 16.85
C TYR A 321 4.78 6.51 16.56
N THR A 322 4.41 7.29 17.57
CA THR A 322 3.46 8.40 17.47
C THR A 322 3.82 9.51 18.46
N ASN A 323 3.54 10.75 18.11
CA ASN A 323 3.69 11.92 18.98
C ASN A 323 2.49 12.10 19.94
N SER A 324 1.41 11.33 19.78
CA SER A 324 0.20 11.47 20.60
C SER A 324 0.24 10.59 21.84
N THR A 325 0.42 11.22 23.01
CA THR A 325 0.35 10.54 24.31
C THR A 325 -1.06 10.02 24.62
N ILE A 326 -2.10 10.70 24.12
CA ILE A 326 -3.50 10.26 24.24
C ILE A 326 -3.69 8.92 23.52
N VAL A 327 -3.20 8.81 22.28
CA VAL A 327 -3.30 7.57 21.51
C VAL A 327 -2.51 6.44 22.18
N LEU A 328 -1.32 6.71 22.70
CA LEU A 328 -0.54 5.71 23.45
C LEU A 328 -1.28 5.23 24.69
N SER A 329 -1.90 6.13 25.45
CA SER A 329 -2.73 5.78 26.60
C SER A 329 -3.94 4.93 26.21
N TRP A 330 -4.60 5.27 25.09
CA TRP A 330 -5.70 4.49 24.54
C TRP A 330 -5.29 3.08 24.13
N ILE A 331 -4.14 2.94 23.45
CA ILE A 331 -3.60 1.64 22.99
C ILE A 331 -3.11 0.80 24.17
N GLY A 332 -2.54 1.43 25.20
CA GLY A 332 -2.05 0.74 26.41
C GLY A 332 -3.15 0.19 27.33
N SER A 333 -4.39 0.65 27.18
CA SER A 333 -5.52 0.21 28.01
C SER A 333 -6.47 -0.73 27.25
N HIS A 334 -7.22 -1.55 27.99
CA HIS A 334 -8.21 -2.44 27.38
C HIS A 334 -9.31 -1.68 26.61
N ALA A 335 -9.63 -2.12 25.40
CA ALA A 335 -10.54 -1.43 24.48
C ALA A 335 -11.93 -1.12 25.08
N SER A 336 -12.43 -1.97 26.00
CA SER A 336 -13.75 -1.79 26.64
C SER A 336 -13.86 -0.52 27.50
N ARG A 337 -12.72 0.06 27.92
CA ARG A 337 -12.67 1.32 28.69
C ARG A 337 -13.18 2.51 27.87
N TRP A 338 -13.10 2.45 26.55
CA TRP A 338 -13.32 3.59 25.67
C TRP A 338 -14.71 3.60 25.02
N LYS A 339 -15.20 4.78 24.65
CA LYS A 339 -16.41 4.92 23.82
C LYS A 339 -16.21 4.24 22.45
N THR A 340 -17.33 3.84 21.83
CA THR A 340 -17.39 2.91 20.68
C THR A 340 -16.40 3.22 19.56
N PHE A 341 -16.23 4.50 19.17
CA PHE A 341 -15.30 4.89 18.11
C PHE A 341 -13.84 4.51 18.41
N VAL A 342 -13.40 4.80 19.64
CA VAL A 342 -12.04 4.54 20.12
C VAL A 342 -11.89 3.05 20.41
N ALA A 343 -12.85 2.44 21.14
CA ALA A 343 -12.85 1.02 21.47
C ALA A 343 -12.66 0.13 20.23
N ASN A 344 -13.44 0.35 19.17
CA ASN A 344 -13.39 -0.46 17.96
C ASN A 344 -12.05 -0.35 17.22
N ARG A 345 -11.36 0.80 17.31
CA ARG A 345 -10.05 1.01 16.67
C ARG A 345 -8.91 0.48 17.53
N VAL A 346 -8.96 0.71 18.84
CA VAL A 346 -8.02 0.16 19.82
C VAL A 346 -8.04 -1.36 19.78
N ALA A 347 -9.21 -1.99 19.76
CA ALA A 347 -9.33 -3.44 19.61
C ALA A 347 -8.62 -3.95 18.34
N LYS A 348 -8.83 -3.30 17.19
CA LYS A 348 -8.16 -3.65 15.93
C LYS A 348 -6.64 -3.42 15.98
N ILE A 349 -6.19 -2.39 16.67
CA ILE A 349 -4.75 -2.15 16.88
C ILE A 349 -4.17 -3.28 17.75
N GLN A 350 -4.81 -3.59 18.87
CA GLN A 350 -4.37 -4.64 19.80
C GLN A 350 -4.41 -6.05 19.20
N THR A 351 -5.22 -6.30 18.16
CA THR A 351 -5.17 -7.57 17.41
C THR A 351 -3.97 -7.70 16.47
N LEU A 352 -3.36 -6.58 16.05
CA LEU A 352 -2.26 -6.55 15.08
C LEU A 352 -0.92 -6.14 15.67
N SER A 353 -0.91 -5.56 16.88
CA SER A 353 0.30 -5.19 17.60
C SER A 353 0.13 -5.25 19.11
N SER A 354 1.24 -5.42 19.82
CA SER A 354 1.29 -5.32 21.28
C SER A 354 1.53 -3.88 21.71
N ALA A 355 0.95 -3.47 22.84
CA ALA A 355 1.18 -2.17 23.45
C ALA A 355 2.68 -1.91 23.73
N THR A 356 3.47 -2.94 24.02
CA THR A 356 4.92 -2.84 24.26
C THR A 356 5.74 -2.45 23.04
N GLN A 357 5.17 -2.52 21.84
CA GLN A 357 5.83 -2.12 20.59
C GLN A 357 5.61 -0.65 20.24
N TRP A 358 4.78 0.08 21.01
CA TRP A 358 4.43 1.47 20.76
C TRP A 358 5.26 2.42 21.61
N HIS A 359 5.82 3.43 20.96
CA HIS A 359 6.73 4.39 21.58
C HIS A 359 6.30 5.83 21.26
N HIS A 360 6.57 6.72 22.22
CA HIS A 360 6.40 8.15 22.03
C HIS A 360 7.60 8.75 21.30
N ILE A 361 7.36 9.75 20.44
CA ILE A 361 8.41 10.56 19.81
C ILE A 361 8.19 12.04 20.15
N SER A 362 8.99 12.54 21.10
CA SER A 362 8.93 13.90 21.66
C SER A 362 10.01 14.83 21.06
N GLY A 363 11.25 14.35 20.93
CA GLY A 363 12.44 15.16 20.65
C GLY A 363 12.98 15.13 19.21
N SER A 364 12.54 14.19 18.38
CA SER A 364 12.96 14.07 16.97
C SER A 364 11.78 14.37 16.03
N PRO A 365 11.97 15.08 14.91
CA PRO A 365 10.87 15.35 13.98
C PRO A 365 10.26 14.04 13.47
N ASN A 366 8.96 13.84 13.74
CA ASN A 366 8.20 12.72 13.23
C ASN A 366 8.15 12.80 11.69
N PRO A 367 8.69 11.83 10.94
CA PRO A 367 8.75 11.92 9.49
C PRO A 367 7.35 11.93 8.86
N ALA A 368 6.36 11.32 9.50
CA ALA A 368 4.97 11.30 9.03
C ALA A 368 4.33 12.70 8.98
N ASP A 369 4.86 13.69 9.72
CA ASP A 369 4.38 15.09 9.69
C ASP A 369 4.52 15.73 8.29
N LEU A 370 5.57 15.38 7.54
CA LEU A 370 5.73 15.83 6.15
C LEU A 370 4.56 15.34 5.28
N ALA A 371 4.09 14.12 5.53
CA ALA A 371 3.01 13.49 4.78
C ALA A 371 1.60 13.92 5.24
N THR A 372 1.45 14.51 6.43
CA THR A 372 0.18 15.07 6.91
C THR A 372 0.02 16.55 6.56
N ARG A 373 1.11 17.32 6.55
CA ARG A 373 1.12 18.76 6.20
C ARG A 373 1.23 19.00 4.69
N GLY A 374 2.04 18.17 4.04
CA GLY A 374 2.45 18.33 2.65
C GLY A 374 3.64 19.30 2.50
N VAL A 375 4.55 18.97 1.59
CA VAL A 375 5.74 19.79 1.29
C VAL A 375 6.02 19.84 -0.21
N SER A 376 6.71 20.89 -0.65
CA SER A 376 7.22 20.98 -2.02
C SER A 376 8.19 19.84 -2.34
N SER A 377 8.28 19.43 -3.60
CA SER A 377 9.22 18.44 -4.09
C SER A 377 10.68 18.87 -3.89
N SER A 378 10.99 20.15 -4.02
CA SER A 378 12.30 20.73 -3.65
C SER A 378 12.63 20.50 -2.16
N THR A 379 11.64 20.69 -1.28
CA THR A 379 11.79 20.39 0.16
C THR A 379 11.90 18.89 0.39
N LEU A 380 11.10 18.08 -0.30
CA LEU A 380 11.12 16.63 -0.16
C LEU A 380 12.50 16.05 -0.52
N LEU A 381 13.12 16.55 -1.59
CA LEU A 381 14.43 16.14 -2.07
C LEU A 381 15.54 16.35 -1.02
N THR A 382 15.46 17.41 -0.23
CA THR A 382 16.45 17.73 0.82
C THR A 382 16.06 17.22 2.20
N SER A 383 14.84 16.71 2.34
CA SER A 383 14.31 16.20 3.60
C SER A 383 14.88 14.83 3.98
N LYS A 384 14.54 14.37 5.19
CA LYS A 384 14.82 13.01 5.67
C LYS A 384 13.68 12.03 5.39
N TRP A 385 12.70 12.40 4.56
CA TRP A 385 11.53 11.56 4.29
C TRP A 385 11.90 10.15 3.77
N LEU A 386 12.89 10.04 2.88
CA LEU A 386 13.28 8.74 2.30
C LEU A 386 14.25 7.93 3.17
N CYS A 387 15.01 8.59 4.05
CA CYS A 387 16.05 7.95 4.87
C CYS A 387 15.66 7.82 6.35
N GLY A 388 14.51 8.35 6.74
CA GLY A 388 13.99 8.32 8.10
C GLY A 388 14.74 9.25 9.07
N PRO A 389 14.28 9.29 10.34
CA PRO A 389 14.90 10.08 11.39
C PRO A 389 16.35 9.65 11.68
N LYS A 390 17.17 10.61 12.12
CA LYS A 390 18.60 10.38 12.39
C LYS A 390 18.85 9.23 13.36
N PHE A 391 18.04 9.13 14.42
CA PHE A 391 18.22 8.10 15.45
C PHE A 391 18.10 6.67 14.92
N LEU A 392 17.44 6.44 13.77
CA LEU A 392 17.42 5.11 13.15
C LEU A 392 18.81 4.66 12.66
N ASN A 393 19.75 5.59 12.48
CA ASN A 393 21.14 5.28 12.15
C ASN A 393 22.02 5.11 13.40
N GLU A 394 21.46 5.20 14.59
CA GLU A 394 22.18 4.96 15.85
C GLU A 394 22.07 3.49 16.28
N THR A 395 22.75 3.13 17.36
CA THR A 395 22.75 1.77 17.92
C THR A 395 21.38 1.42 18.49
N PHE A 396 20.91 0.21 18.16
CA PHE A 396 19.63 -0.33 18.64
C PHE A 396 19.85 -1.15 19.94
N PRO A 397 18.96 -1.11 20.94
CA PRO A 397 17.69 -0.40 21.01
C PRO A 397 17.85 1.11 21.28
N PHE A 398 16.97 1.90 20.68
CA PHE A 398 17.00 3.36 20.85
C PHE A 398 16.54 3.75 22.26
N GLN A 399 17.18 4.77 22.84
CA GLN A 399 16.67 5.41 24.05
C GLN A 399 15.37 6.13 23.68
N THR A 400 14.24 5.49 23.98
CA THR A 400 12.93 6.13 23.91
C THR A 400 12.62 6.72 25.28
N ASP A 401 12.00 7.90 25.32
CA ASP A 401 11.41 8.43 26.55
C ASP A 401 10.40 7.39 27.06
N SER A 402 10.87 6.57 28.01
CA SER A 402 10.16 5.37 28.47
C SER A 402 8.94 5.72 29.33
N SER A 403 8.81 6.99 29.72
CA SER A 403 7.63 7.53 30.36
C SER A 403 6.75 8.20 29.31
N VAL A 404 5.68 7.53 28.89
CA VAL A 404 4.50 8.27 28.43
C VAL A 404 4.17 9.25 29.57
N PRO A 405 4.18 10.58 29.33
CA PRO A 405 3.86 11.53 30.39
C PRO A 405 2.54 11.10 31.04
N ALA A 406 2.53 11.00 32.37
CA ALA A 406 1.31 10.74 33.10
C ALA A 406 0.28 11.79 32.67
N LEU A 407 -0.85 11.35 32.12
CA LEU A 407 -1.92 12.26 31.74
C LEU A 407 -2.47 12.85 33.03
N ASN A 408 -2.16 14.13 33.29
CA ASN A 408 -2.64 14.85 34.48
C ASN A 408 -4.16 15.11 34.43
N ASP A 409 -4.78 14.98 33.24
CA ASP A 409 -6.21 15.13 33.00
C ASP A 409 -6.87 13.79 32.66
N ALA A 410 -8.19 13.71 32.88
CA ALA A 410 -8.99 12.55 32.48
C ALA A 410 -8.84 12.28 30.97
N VAL A 411 -8.42 11.06 30.63
CA VAL A 411 -8.20 10.65 29.23
C VAL A 411 -9.52 10.80 28.45
N PRO A 412 -9.53 11.51 27.29
CA PRO A 412 -10.76 11.70 26.54
C PRO A 412 -11.40 10.37 26.13
N GLU A 413 -12.71 10.38 25.93
CA GLU A 413 -13.50 9.24 25.43
C GLU A 413 -13.59 8.02 26.38
N GLU A 414 -13.20 8.16 27.65
CA GLU A 414 -13.44 7.14 28.66
C GLU A 414 -14.96 6.95 28.92
N ARG A 415 -15.40 5.68 29.02
CA ARG A 415 -16.76 5.35 29.45
C ARG A 415 -16.86 5.59 30.95
N LYS A 416 -17.88 6.36 31.36
CA LYS A 416 -18.21 6.47 32.79
C LYS A 416 -18.79 5.15 33.26
N LEU A 417 -18.16 4.51 34.24
CA LEU A 417 -18.78 3.45 35.02
C LEU A 417 -19.88 4.09 35.88
N LEU A 418 -21.13 3.96 35.45
CA LEU A 418 -22.27 4.32 36.28
C LEU A 418 -22.52 3.12 37.20
N TRP A 419 -22.07 3.21 38.45
CA TRP A 419 -22.52 2.28 39.47
C TRP A 419 -23.98 2.62 39.80
N GLY A 420 -24.90 1.80 39.30
CA GLY A 420 -26.28 1.82 39.77
C GLY A 420 -26.36 1.14 41.13
N ALA A 421 -26.34 1.91 42.22
CA ALA A 421 -26.79 1.39 43.51
C ALA A 421 -28.32 1.29 43.43
N GLN A 422 -28.84 0.09 43.22
CA GLN A 422 -30.26 -0.17 43.43
C GLN A 422 -30.47 -0.19 44.95
N ALA A 423 -30.92 0.92 45.51
CA ALA A 423 -31.42 0.96 46.88
C ALA A 423 -32.70 0.12 46.90
N GLY A 424 -32.58 -1.15 47.28
CA GLY A 424 -33.73 -1.92 47.73
C GLY A 424 -34.26 -1.22 48.98
N THR A 425 -35.46 -0.66 48.89
CA THR A 425 -36.22 -0.34 50.08
C THR A 425 -36.52 -1.65 50.78
N ASP A 426 -35.93 -1.85 51.96
CA ASP A 426 -36.31 -2.89 52.91
C ASP A 426 -37.77 -2.65 53.31
N ASP A 427 -38.71 -3.24 52.55
CA ASP A 427 -40.11 -3.31 52.96
C ASP A 427 -40.84 -4.52 52.35
N ASP A 428 -40.11 -5.63 52.12
CA ASP A 428 -40.74 -6.94 51.86
C ASP A 428 -39.90 -8.09 52.47
N LEU A 429 -39.55 -7.93 53.75
CA LEU A 429 -39.14 -9.06 54.61
C LEU A 429 -40.34 -9.51 55.46
N ASN A 430 -41.25 -10.29 54.86
CA ASN A 430 -41.89 -11.45 55.51
C ASN A 430 -43.06 -12.01 54.68
N LYS A 431 -42.87 -13.18 54.06
CA LYS A 431 -43.68 -14.40 54.25
C LYS A 431 -43.56 -15.35 53.05
N ASN A 432 -42.75 -16.40 53.22
CA ASN A 432 -43.20 -17.80 53.21
C ASN A 432 -42.08 -18.74 52.77
N ASN A 433 -41.76 -19.65 53.70
CA ASN A 433 -40.94 -20.84 53.52
C ASN A 433 -41.42 -21.67 52.33
N TYR A 434 -40.50 -22.14 51.48
CA TYR A 434 -40.43 -23.55 51.07
C TYR A 434 -39.00 -23.89 50.64
N SER A 435 -38.45 -24.91 51.29
CA SER A 435 -37.19 -25.57 51.01
C SER A 435 -37.20 -26.29 49.65
N GLY A 436 -36.13 -26.14 48.86
CA GLY A 436 -35.93 -26.93 47.65
C GLY A 436 -34.55 -26.72 47.04
N SER A 437 -33.71 -27.73 47.15
CA SER A 437 -32.41 -27.89 46.48
C SER A 437 -32.49 -27.67 44.96
N GLY A 438 -31.49 -27.03 44.36
CA GLY A 438 -31.30 -27.07 42.91
C GLY A 438 -30.20 -26.14 42.42
N ALA A 439 -29.16 -26.73 41.82
CA ALA A 439 -28.23 -26.04 40.94
C ALA A 439 -28.99 -25.38 39.77
N GLY A 440 -28.52 -24.22 39.31
CA GLY A 440 -29.08 -23.60 38.11
C GLY A 440 -28.47 -22.23 37.81
N ASP A 441 -27.91 -22.15 36.61
CA ASP A 441 -27.37 -20.98 35.93
C ASP A 441 -28.18 -19.68 36.13
N VAL A 442 -27.48 -18.57 36.33
CA VAL A 442 -28.04 -17.24 36.11
C VAL A 442 -27.51 -16.70 34.79
N SER A 443 -28.31 -16.92 33.77
CA SER A 443 -28.26 -16.24 32.48
C SER A 443 -28.46 -14.73 32.65
N LEU A 444 -27.46 -13.94 32.25
CA LEU A 444 -27.62 -12.51 32.01
C LEU A 444 -28.39 -12.32 30.68
N LEU A 445 -29.67 -11.96 30.80
CA LEU A 445 -30.51 -11.52 29.68
C LEU A 445 -30.06 -10.13 29.23
N GLU A 446 -29.32 -10.08 28.13
CA GLU A 446 -29.09 -8.87 27.34
C GLU A 446 -30.38 -8.55 26.55
N VAL A 447 -31.07 -7.46 26.94
CA VAL A 447 -32.17 -6.93 26.13
C VAL A 447 -31.57 -6.08 25.02
N GLY A 448 -31.50 -6.66 23.82
CA GLY A 448 -31.01 -6.01 22.61
C GLY A 448 -32.00 -4.99 22.06
N GLU A 449 -31.57 -3.73 21.93
CA GLU A 449 -32.17 -2.80 20.98
C GLU A 449 -31.52 -3.00 19.60
N ILE A 450 -32.28 -3.63 18.70
CA ILE A 450 -32.00 -3.62 17.27
C ILE A 450 -32.37 -2.23 16.74
N LYS A 451 -31.37 -1.40 16.42
CA LYS A 451 -31.53 -0.26 15.52
C LYS A 451 -30.78 -0.53 14.23
N SER A 452 -31.55 -0.87 13.21
CA SER A 452 -31.14 -0.82 11.81
C SER A 452 -30.85 0.62 11.42
N ASN A 453 -29.61 0.94 11.07
CA ASN A 453 -29.30 2.08 10.22
C ASN A 453 -28.19 1.66 9.27
N GLY A 454 -28.54 1.64 7.98
CA GLY A 454 -27.60 1.41 6.90
C GLY A 454 -26.66 2.61 6.78
N ASP A 455 -25.37 2.38 7.07
CA ASP A 455 -24.29 3.28 6.73
C ASP A 455 -23.56 2.72 5.52
N VAL A 456 -23.87 3.25 4.33
CA VAL A 456 -23.03 3.08 3.15
C VAL A 456 -21.85 4.03 3.29
N HIS A 457 -20.71 3.49 3.72
CA HIS A 457 -19.45 4.21 3.67
C HIS A 457 -18.95 4.25 2.22
N HIS A 458 -18.93 5.44 1.62
CA HIS A 458 -18.11 5.69 0.43
C HIS A 458 -16.64 5.77 0.85
N GLU A 459 -15.94 4.64 0.84
CA GLU A 459 -14.47 4.60 0.87
C GLU A 459 -13.93 5.02 -0.50
N ILE A 460 -13.10 6.07 -0.53
CA ILE A 460 -12.43 6.51 -1.76
C ILE A 460 -11.05 5.87 -1.81
N TYR A 461 -10.93 4.86 -2.67
CA TYR A 461 -9.67 4.28 -3.11
C TYR A 461 -9.15 5.07 -4.32
N PHE A 462 -7.92 5.59 -4.22
CA PHE A 462 -7.14 6.01 -5.38
C PHE A 462 -6.12 4.91 -5.65
N GLY A 463 -6.49 3.98 -6.52
CA GLY A 463 -5.67 2.89 -7.04
C GLY A 463 -6.41 2.26 -8.23
N PRO A 464 -5.71 1.57 -9.15
CA PRO A 464 -6.37 0.89 -10.24
C PRO A 464 -7.32 -0.17 -9.67
N SER A 465 -8.58 -0.10 -10.08
CA SER A 465 -9.61 -1.09 -9.77
C SER A 465 -9.17 -2.49 -10.22
N ARG A 466 -8.89 -3.38 -9.27
CA ARG A 466 -9.07 -4.85 -9.33
C ARG A 466 -8.70 -5.47 -7.98
N GLU A 467 -9.66 -5.49 -7.05
CA GLU A 467 -9.62 -6.41 -5.92
C GLU A 467 -10.09 -7.78 -6.41
N THR A 468 -9.17 -8.72 -6.62
CA THR A 468 -9.49 -10.15 -6.68
C THR A 468 -9.56 -10.68 -5.25
N PHE A 469 -10.78 -10.99 -4.81
CA PHE A 469 -11.06 -11.78 -3.61
C PHE A 469 -10.40 -13.17 -3.73
N ASN A 470 -9.50 -13.51 -2.81
CA ASN A 470 -9.20 -14.90 -2.50
C ASN A 470 -10.29 -15.40 -1.54
N ALA A 471 -11.25 -16.14 -2.09
CA ALA A 471 -12.21 -16.92 -1.30
C ALA A 471 -11.57 -18.24 -0.89
N ASN A 472 -11.72 -18.56 0.39
CA ASN A 472 -11.34 -19.82 1.02
C ASN A 472 -11.90 -21.03 0.27
N LEU A 473 -11.03 -22.04 0.10
CA LEU A 473 -11.39 -23.42 -0.20
C LEU A 473 -12.28 -23.96 0.93
N GLY A 474 -13.57 -24.08 0.65
CA GLY A 474 -14.52 -24.87 1.43
C GLY A 474 -14.90 -26.12 0.64
N ASN A 475 -14.49 -27.27 1.16
CA ASN A 475 -14.95 -28.59 0.74
C ASN A 475 -16.47 -28.65 0.68
N VAL A 476 -17.05 -29.07 -0.45
CA VAL A 476 -18.28 -29.87 -0.46
C VAL A 476 -18.16 -30.93 -1.54
N THR A 477 -18.08 -32.17 -1.06
CA THR A 477 -18.30 -33.42 -1.78
C THR A 477 -19.74 -33.52 -2.27
N SER A 478 -19.93 -33.80 -3.55
CA SER A 478 -20.82 -34.81 -4.17
C SER A 478 -21.15 -34.40 -5.59
#